data_AF-A0A1S1M405-F1
#
_entry.id   AF-A0A1S1M405-F1
#
_cell.length_a   1.000
_cell.length_b   1.000
_cell.length_c   1.000
_cell.angle_alpha   90.00
_cell.angle_beta   90.00
_cell.angle_gamma   90.00
#
_symmetry.space_group_name_H-M   'P 1'
#
loop_
_entity.id
_entity.type
_entity.pdbx_description
1 polymer ?
#
loop_
_entity_poly.entity_id
_entity_poly.type
_entity_poly.pdbx_seq_one_letter_code
_entity_poly.pdbx_strand_id
1 'polypeptide(L)' 'MKIVRRRRPLVEALVNESGARRRAQERGEDPDECPEALAAQAQANLAWMLRQRVTDGPSDYIPGLSDPLID' A
#
# COMPACT_ATOMS: atom_id res chain seq x y z
N MET A 1 27.56 7.00 -6.95
CA MET A 1 26.31 7.23 -6.19
C MET A 1 25.20 6.40 -6.81
N LYS A 2 24.80 5.28 -6.18
CA LYS A 2 23.76 4.38 -6.72
C LYS A 2 22.41 4.92 -6.26
N ILE A 3 21.57 5.41 -7.17
CA ILE A 3 20.22 5.85 -6.83
C ILE A 3 19.42 4.61 -6.46
N VAL A 4 19.27 4.35 -5.17
CA VAL A 4 18.36 3.32 -4.67
C VAL A 4 16.95 3.87 -4.84
N ARG A 5 16.27 3.48 -5.92
CA ARG A 5 14.84 3.78 -6.08
C ARG A 5 14.12 3.03 -4.95
N ARG A 6 13.70 3.76 -3.91
CA ARG A 6 12.81 3.21 -2.89
C ARG A 6 11.53 2.79 -3.60
N ARG A 7 11.26 1.48 -3.65
CA ARG A 7 9.97 0.96 -4.12
C ARG A 7 8.89 1.60 -3.26
N ARG A 8 7.78 2.02 -3.88
CA ARG A 8 6.64 2.61 -3.20
C ARG A 8 5.43 1.70 -3.46
N PRO A 9 5.28 0.61 -2.68
CA PRO A 9 4.33 -0.46 -3.00
C PRO A 9 2.88 0.05 -3.15
N LEU A 10 2.46 0.98 -2.29
CA LEU A 10 1.13 1.60 -2.40
C LEU A 10 0.96 2.41 -3.69
N VAL A 11 1.97 3.18 -4.10
CA VAL A 11 1.90 3.97 -5.33
C VAL A 11 1.83 3.05 -6.55
N GLU A 12 2.64 2.00 -6.57
CA GLU A 12 2.62 1.00 -7.63
C GLU A 12 1.25 0.30 -7.71
N ALA A 13 0.67 -0.07 -6.57
CA ALA A 13 -0.66 -0.70 -6.52
C ALA A 13 -1.78 0.25 -7.01
N LEU A 14 -1.75 1.53 -6.64
CA LEU A 14 -2.71 2.53 -7.10
C LEU A 14 -2.60 2.77 -8.62
N VAL A 15 -1.38 2.87 -9.15
CA VAL A 15 -1.16 3.01 -10.60
C VAL A 15 -1.70 1.81 -11.35
N ASN A 16 -1.51 0.60 -10.81
CA ASN A 16 -2.02 -0.63 -11.42
C ASN A 16 -3.55 -0.69 -11.39
N GLU A 17 -4.20 -0.30 -10.30
CA GLU A 17 -5.66 -0.19 -10.19
C GLU A 17 -6.23 0.77 -11.24
N SER A 18 -5.66 1.97 -11.34
CA SER A 18 -6.12 2.98 -12.29
C SER A 18 -5.89 2.55 -13.74
N GLY A 19 -4.81 1.80 -14.00
CA GLY A 19 -4.55 1.18 -15.29
C GLY A 19 -5.56 0.08 -15.64
N ALA A 20 -5.94 -0.77 -14.67
CA ALA A 20 -6.92 -1.83 -14.87
C ALA A 20 -8.31 -1.26 -15.16
N ARG A 21 -8.74 -0.22 -14.42
CA ARG A 21 -10.02 0.46 -14.67
C ARG A 21 -10.08 1.11 -16.04
N ARG A 22 -8.98 1.75 -16.48
CA ARG A 22 -8.89 2.31 -17.83
C ARG A 22 -9.03 1.23 -18.90
N ARG A 23 -8.33 0.10 -18.75
CA ARG A 23 -8.43 -1.02 -19.71
C ARG A 23 -9.85 -1.60 -19.76
N ALA A 24 -10.54 -1.70 -18.63
CA ALA A 24 -11.94 -2.10 -18.60
C ALA A 24 -12.82 -1.13 -19.39
N GLN A 25 -12.66 0.19 -19.18
CA GLN A 25 -13.37 1.23 -19.94
C GLN A 25 -13.06 1.18 -21.44
N GLU A 26 -11.80 0.98 -21.82
CA GLU A 26 -11.36 0.85 -23.21
C GLU A 26 -12.00 -0.36 -23.93
N ARG A 27 -12.34 -1.42 -23.18
CA ARG A 27 -13.08 -2.59 -23.69
C ARG A 27 -14.60 -2.40 -23.67
N GLY A 28 -15.10 -1.31 -23.09
CA GLY A 28 -16.54 -1.09 -22.88
C GLY A 28 -17.14 -1.91 -21.74
N GLU A 29 -16.30 -2.46 -20.86
CA GLU A 29 -16.72 -3.14 -19.63
C GLU A 29 -16.99 -2.13 -18.51
N ASP A 30 -17.90 -2.46 -17.59
CA ASP A 30 -18.01 -1.72 -16.34
C ASP A 30 -16.77 -2.02 -15.46
N PRO A 31 -15.95 -1.01 -15.10
CA PRO A 31 -14.80 -1.21 -14.23
C PRO A 31 -15.14 -1.76 -12.85
N ASP A 32 -16.37 -1.57 -12.38
CA ASP A 32 -16.80 -2.03 -11.06
C ASP A 32 -17.30 -3.49 -11.11
N GLU A 33 -17.51 -4.06 -12.29
CA GLU A 33 -17.83 -5.48 -12.51
C GLU A 33 -16.65 -6.26 -13.13
N CYS A 34 -15.65 -5.56 -13.67
CA CYS A 34 -14.48 -6.17 -14.32
C CYS A 34 -13.59 -6.92 -13.31
N PRO A 35 -13.34 -8.23 -13.48
CA PRO A 35 -12.50 -9.01 -12.55
C PRO A 35 -11.07 -8.47 -12.38
N GLU A 36 -10.50 -7.93 -13.47
CA GLU A 36 -9.15 -7.35 -13.47
C GLU A 36 -9.07 -6.11 -12.58
N ALA A 37 -10.06 -5.22 -12.69
CA ALA A 37 -10.15 -3.99 -11.90
C ALA A 37 -10.42 -4.29 -10.43
N LEU A 38 -11.32 -5.24 -10.13
CA LEU A 38 -11.61 -5.68 -8.77
C LEU A 38 -10.38 -6.30 -8.08
N ALA A 39 -9.64 -7.15 -8.79
CA ALA A 39 -8.41 -7.73 -8.26
C ALA A 39 -7.35 -6.65 -7.97
N ALA A 40 -7.20 -5.68 -8.87
CA ALA A 40 -6.25 -4.58 -8.69
C ALA A 40 -6.66 -3.64 -7.53
N GLN A 41 -7.96 -3.39 -7.35
CA GLN A 41 -8.52 -2.64 -6.24
C GLN A 41 -8.24 -3.35 -4.90
N ALA A 42 -8.43 -4.67 -4.83
CA ALA A 42 -8.13 -5.46 -3.64
C ALA A 42 -6.64 -5.36 -3.26
N GLN A 43 -5.73 -5.37 -4.24
CA GLN A 43 -4.30 -5.19 -4.01
C GLN A 43 -3.95 -3.78 -3.51
N ALA A 44 -4.56 -2.74 -4.08
CA ALA A 44 -4.40 -1.37 -3.61
C ALA A 44 -4.88 -1.20 -2.16
N ASN A 45 -6.02 -1.80 -1.81
CA ASN A 45 -6.55 -1.78 -0.45
C ASN A 45 -5.62 -2.51 0.53
N LEU A 46 -5.11 -3.69 0.16
CA LEU A 46 -4.13 -4.42 0.96
C LEU A 46 -2.86 -3.58 1.20
N ALA A 47 -2.30 -2.97 0.15
CA ALA A 47 -1.12 -2.12 0.27
C ALA A 47 -1.38 -0.89 1.16
N TRP A 48 -2.59 -0.33 1.13
CA TRP A 48 -2.98 0.77 2.00
C TRP A 48 -3.05 0.31 3.47
N MET A 49 -3.71 -0.81 3.75
CA MET A 49 -3.79 -1.37 5.10
C MET A 49 -2.41 -1.71 5.67
N LEU A 50 -1.52 -2.30 4.87
CA LEU A 50 -0.15 -2.60 5.30
C LEU A 50 0.63 -1.32 5.62
N ARG A 51 0.46 -0.26 4.83
CA ARG A 51 1.06 1.05 5.13
C ARG A 51 0.54 1.63 6.45
N GLN A 52 -0.77 1.53 6.71
CA GLN A 52 -1.35 2.01 7.98
C GLN A 52 -0.81 1.22 9.18
N ARG A 53 -0.74 -0.11 9.10
CA ARG A 53 -0.15 -0.95 10.17
C ARG A 53 1.31 -0.64 10.47
N VAL A 54 2.09 -0.26 9.45
CA VAL A 54 3.47 0.23 9.65
C VAL A 54 3.51 1.61 10.29
N THR A 55 2.43 2.39 10.15
CA THR A 55 2.32 3.72 10.76
C THR A 55 1.84 3.65 12.23
N ASP A 56 1.03 2.64 12.59
CA ASP A 56 0.52 2.42 13.96
C ASP A 56 1.45 1.58 14.87
N GLY A 57 2.60 1.14 14.36
CA GLY A 57 3.65 0.57 15.22
C GLY A 57 4.21 1.65 16.14
N PRO A 58 4.61 1.34 17.39
CA PRO A 58 5.14 2.33 18.31
C PRO A 58 6.43 2.90 17.70
N SER A 59 6.34 4.04 17.01
CA SER A 59 7.50 4.77 16.48
C SER A 59 8.41 5.29 17.59
N ASP A 60 7.96 5.15 18.84
CA ASP A 60 8.58 5.71 20.03
C ASP A 60 9.16 4.63 20.97
N TYR A 61 9.17 3.35 20.57
CA TYR A 61 9.91 2.36 21.33
C TYR A 61 11.42 2.51 21.06
N ILE A 62 12.06 3.38 21.85
CA ILE A 62 13.51 3.39 22.03
C ILE A 62 13.83 2.32 23.08
N PRO A 63 14.48 1.19 22.71
CA PRO A 63 14.94 0.22 23.69
C PRO A 63 15.89 0.92 24.67
N GLY A 64 15.51 0.99 25.95
CA GLY A 64 16.34 1.54 27.03
C GLY A 64 16.01 2.95 27.55
N LEU A 65 14.94 3.63 27.07
CA LEU A 65 14.54 4.94 27.62
C LEU A 65 13.41 4.85 28.66
N SER A 66 12.68 3.74 28.72
CA SER A 66 11.57 3.52 29.65
C SER A 66 11.71 2.18 30.37
N ASP A 67 12.82 1.99 31.08
CA ASP A 67 12.93 0.92 32.07
C ASP A 67 12.56 1.52 33.44
N PRO A 68 11.33 1.33 33.96
CA PRO A 68 10.94 1.85 35.26
C PRO A 68 11.49 1.01 36.43
N LEU A 69 12.61 0.31 36.24
CA LEU A 69 13.22 -0.59 37.21
C LEU A 69 14.74 -0.38 37.31
N ILE A 70 15.15 0.87 37.55
CA ILE A 70 16.41 1.16 38.23
C ILE A 70 16.04 1.72 39.60
N ASP A 71 16.52 1.04 40.65
CA ASP A 71 16.28 1.26 42.09
C ASP A 71 16.24 2.73 42.55
#